data_AF-A0A838VEG1-F1
#
_entry.id   AF-A0A838VEG1-F1
#
_cell.length_a   1.000
_cell.length_b   1.000
_cell.length_c   1.000
_cell.angle_alpha   90.00
_cell.angle_beta   90.00
_cell.angle_gamma   90.00
#
_symmetry.space_group_name_H-M   'P 1'
#
loop_
_entity.id
_entity.type
_entity.pdbx_description
1 polymer ?
#
loop_
_entity_poly.entity_id
_entity_poly.type
_entity_poly.pdbx_seq_one_letter_code
_entity_poly.pdbx_strand_id
1 'polypeptide(L)'
;MPDESPNRSSPSQLREKALSRWDNEGGAGPDGPQEGGTSATAPTAHPAPYKSTPVFDENTLPAGLRREHRTKAGVWGVIRVLEGRLRYRTLDQASEVILDPDHPGLVLPDVPHFVEPLGPMRMQIEFYDQPPHAAG
;
A
#
# COMPACT_ATOMS: atom_id res chain seq x y z
N MET A 1 11.62 -28.74 -39.40
CA MET A 1 12.37 -28.63 -38.13
C MET A 1 11.36 -28.37 -37.01
N PRO A 2 11.56 -28.95 -35.81
CA PRO A 2 10.70 -28.84 -34.62
C PRO A 2 10.80 -27.40 -34.02
N ASP A 3 9.79 -26.86 -33.33
CA ASP A 3 9.28 -27.11 -31.96
C ASP A 3 10.00 -26.31 -30.85
N GLU A 4 9.20 -25.89 -29.86
CA GLU A 4 9.50 -25.33 -28.53
C GLU A 4 9.61 -23.80 -28.32
N SER A 5 8.54 -23.28 -27.71
CA SER A 5 8.53 -22.07 -26.86
C SER A 5 9.14 -22.39 -25.48
N PRO A 6 9.32 -21.38 -24.60
CA PRO A 6 8.54 -21.48 -23.37
C PRO A 6 7.91 -20.17 -22.92
N ASN A 7 6.58 -20.22 -22.87
CA ASN A 7 5.72 -19.85 -21.74
C ASN A 7 6.17 -18.69 -20.83
N ARG A 8 5.63 -17.50 -21.08
CA ARG A 8 5.65 -16.35 -20.17
C ARG A 8 4.58 -16.58 -19.09
N SER A 9 4.97 -17.18 -17.97
CA SER A 9 4.05 -17.41 -16.85
C SER A 9 3.60 -16.08 -16.22
N SER A 10 2.29 -15.85 -16.17
CA SER A 10 1.66 -14.72 -15.49
C SER A 10 1.95 -14.72 -13.98
N PRO A 11 1.95 -13.56 -13.28
CA PRO A 11 2.25 -13.47 -11.85
C PRO A 11 1.28 -14.29 -10.97
N SER A 12 0.06 -14.54 -11.44
CA SER A 12 -0.90 -15.47 -10.84
C SER A 12 -0.37 -16.91 -10.85
N GLN A 13 0.26 -17.31 -11.96
CA GLN A 13 0.79 -18.65 -12.19
C GLN A 13 2.05 -18.95 -11.37
N LEU A 14 2.82 -17.92 -11.02
CA LEU A 14 3.92 -17.98 -10.04
C LEU A 14 3.42 -18.11 -8.60
N ARG A 15 2.30 -17.45 -8.25
CA ARG A 15 1.68 -17.54 -6.91
C ARG A 15 1.01 -18.90 -6.70
N GLU A 16 0.33 -19.43 -7.72
CA GLU A 16 -0.30 -20.75 -7.69
C GLU A 16 0.74 -21.90 -7.69
N LYS A 17 1.85 -21.76 -8.45
CA LYS A 17 2.98 -22.70 -8.41
C LYS A 17 3.70 -22.71 -7.07
N ALA A 18 3.80 -21.58 -6.39
CA ALA A 18 4.45 -21.50 -5.07
C ALA A 18 3.61 -22.14 -3.97
N LEU A 19 2.28 -21.98 -4.02
CA LEU A 19 1.35 -22.57 -3.06
C LEU A 19 1.18 -24.08 -3.26
N SER A 20 1.15 -24.57 -4.51
CA SER A 20 0.98 -26.01 -4.79
C SER A 20 2.23 -26.86 -4.54
N ARG A 21 3.41 -26.24 -4.44
CA ARG A 21 4.68 -26.96 -4.24
C ARG A 21 4.88 -27.45 -2.81
N TRP A 22 4.03 -27.02 -1.86
CA TRP A 22 4.19 -27.33 -0.44
C TRP A 22 3.29 -28.46 0.08
N ASP A 23 2.33 -28.96 -0.73
CA ASP A 23 1.30 -29.89 -0.23
C ASP A 23 1.44 -31.37 -0.63
N ASN A 24 2.36 -31.80 -1.50
CA ASN A 24 2.31 -33.21 -1.95
C ASN A 24 3.60 -33.83 -2.50
N GLU A 25 4.56 -34.14 -1.62
CA GLU A 25 5.31 -35.40 -1.77
C GLU A 25 4.42 -36.54 -1.22
N GLY A 26 3.64 -37.14 -2.11
CA GLY A 26 2.72 -38.23 -1.82
C GLY A 26 2.03 -38.69 -3.11
N GLY A 27 2.73 -39.52 -3.89
CA GLY A 27 2.42 -39.76 -5.30
C GLY A 27 1.15 -40.57 -5.61
N ALA A 28 0.74 -40.48 -6.88
CA ALA A 28 0.25 -41.54 -7.78
C ALA A 28 -0.13 -40.87 -9.11
N GLY A 29 0.20 -41.50 -10.25
CA GLY A 29 -0.01 -40.94 -11.59
C GLY A 29 -1.44 -41.07 -12.14
N PRO A 30 -1.62 -41.25 -13.46
CA PRO A 30 -2.04 -40.19 -14.38
C PRO A 30 -3.34 -40.52 -15.15
N ASP A 31 -4.21 -39.54 -15.42
CA ASP A 31 -5.08 -39.56 -16.61
C ASP A 31 -5.76 -38.19 -16.87
N GLY A 32 -5.61 -37.69 -18.10
CA GLY A 32 -6.72 -37.15 -18.90
C GLY A 32 -7.19 -35.69 -18.74
N PRO A 33 -7.74 -35.07 -19.81
CA PRO A 33 -7.57 -33.63 -20.08
C PRO A 33 -8.87 -32.80 -20.12
N GLN A 34 -8.68 -31.50 -20.40
CA GLN A 34 -9.55 -30.61 -21.18
C GLN A 34 -10.40 -29.55 -20.44
N GLU A 35 -9.83 -28.34 -20.46
CA GLU A 35 -10.38 -27.04 -20.90
C GLU A 35 -11.85 -26.67 -20.63
N GLY A 36 -11.99 -25.54 -19.94
CA GLY A 36 -13.21 -24.75 -19.87
C GLY A 36 -12.86 -23.36 -19.33
N GLY A 37 -12.32 -22.52 -20.20
CA GLY A 37 -11.91 -21.15 -19.88
C GLY A 37 -13.10 -20.26 -19.52
N THR A 38 -13.38 -20.13 -18.23
CA THR A 38 -14.06 -18.95 -17.70
C THR A 38 -13.00 -18.04 -17.10
N SER A 39 -12.72 -16.93 -17.78
CA SER A 39 -11.95 -15.80 -17.22
C SER A 39 -12.62 -15.33 -15.93
N ALA A 40 -12.18 -15.87 -14.80
CA ALA A 40 -12.42 -15.30 -13.50
C ALA A 40 -11.31 -14.29 -13.24
N THR A 41 -11.59 -13.01 -13.47
CA THR A 41 -10.79 -11.90 -12.97
C THR A 41 -10.74 -12.03 -11.45
N ALA A 42 -9.63 -12.54 -10.91
CA ALA A 42 -9.37 -12.50 -9.47
C ALA A 42 -9.35 -11.03 -9.02
N PRO A 43 -9.91 -10.68 -7.85
CA PRO A 43 -9.92 -9.30 -7.39
C PRO A 43 -8.48 -8.85 -7.15
N THR A 44 -8.06 -7.77 -7.80
CA THR A 44 -6.81 -7.07 -7.47
C THR A 44 -6.99 -6.47 -6.07
N ALA A 45 -6.70 -7.25 -5.03
CA ALA A 45 -6.78 -6.77 -3.66
C ALA A 45 -5.90 -5.51 -3.53
N HIS A 46 -6.49 -4.40 -3.10
CA HIS A 46 -5.74 -3.17 -2.85
C HIS A 46 -4.67 -3.44 -1.78
N PRO A 47 -3.48 -2.84 -1.91
CA PRO A 47 -2.44 -3.00 -0.90
C PRO A 47 -2.98 -2.54 0.45
N ALA A 48 -2.88 -3.41 1.46
CA ALA A 48 -3.24 -3.12 2.84
C ALA A 48 -2.04 -2.52 3.58
N PRO A 49 -2.24 -1.66 4.58
CA PRO A 49 -1.14 -1.14 5.37
C PRO A 49 -0.49 -2.25 6.18
N TYR A 50 0.85 -2.30 6.20
CA TYR A 50 1.57 -3.26 7.06
C TYR A 50 1.64 -2.79 8.52
N LYS A 51 1.44 -1.50 8.77
CA LYS A 51 1.45 -0.89 10.10
C LYS A 51 0.65 0.41 10.14
N SER A 52 0.04 0.70 11.29
CA SER A 52 -0.54 2.02 11.58
C SER A 52 -0.04 2.56 12.92
N THR A 53 -0.05 3.88 13.07
CA THR A 53 0.20 4.55 14.36
C THR A 53 -1.00 4.43 15.30
N PRO A 54 -0.87 4.70 16.60
CA PRO A 54 -2.02 5.12 17.39
C PRO A 54 -2.65 6.40 16.81
N VAL A 55 -3.85 6.72 17.25
CA VAL A 55 -4.50 8.00 16.95
C VAL A 55 -3.80 9.10 17.76
N PHE A 56 -3.46 10.19 17.09
CA PHE A 56 -2.92 11.40 17.69
C PHE A 56 -3.95 12.52 17.65
N ASP A 57 -3.98 13.34 18.69
CA ASP A 57 -4.66 14.64 18.75
C ASP A 57 -3.65 15.79 18.74
N GLU A 58 -4.10 17.04 18.83
CA GLU A 58 -3.23 18.21 18.79
C GLU A 58 -2.17 18.26 19.90
N ASN A 59 -2.43 17.59 21.03
CA ASN A 59 -1.56 17.53 22.20
C ASN A 59 -0.66 16.29 22.21
N THR A 60 -1.11 15.19 21.62
CA THR A 60 -0.37 13.91 21.58
C THR A 60 0.43 13.72 20.29
N LEU A 61 0.26 14.57 19.28
CA LEU A 61 1.03 14.53 18.04
C LEU A 61 2.54 14.72 18.33
N PRO A 62 3.39 13.71 18.04
CA PRO A 62 4.81 13.79 18.32
C PRO A 62 5.48 14.96 17.61
N ALA A 63 6.35 15.68 18.32
CA ALA A 63 7.10 16.82 17.75
C ALA A 63 7.94 16.44 16.51
N GLY A 64 8.36 15.17 16.39
CA GLY A 64 9.05 14.68 15.20
C GLY A 64 8.22 14.76 13.92
N LEU A 65 6.91 14.53 14.00
CA LEU A 65 6.00 14.65 12.84
C LEU A 65 5.72 16.12 12.47
N ARG A 66 5.87 17.03 13.45
CA ARG A 66 5.70 18.48 13.29
C ARG A 66 6.93 19.19 12.73
N ARG A 67 8.03 18.45 12.57
CA ARG A 67 9.30 18.94 12.01
C ARG A 67 9.56 18.22 10.70
N GLU A 68 10.50 18.75 9.91
CA GLU A 68 10.95 18.06 8.70
C GLU A 68 11.38 16.63 9.03
N HIS A 69 10.75 15.68 8.34
CA HIS A 69 11.13 14.28 8.34
C HIS A 69 10.81 13.64 6.98
N ARG A 70 11.24 12.40 6.82
CA ARG A 70 11.05 11.58 5.60
C ARG A 70 10.63 10.18 6.01
N THR A 71 9.79 9.53 5.20
CA THR A 71 9.65 8.07 5.26
C THR A 71 10.86 7.42 4.60
N LYS A 72 11.11 6.14 4.89
CA LYS A 72 12.19 5.39 4.24
C LYS A 72 11.90 5.24 2.74
N ALA A 73 12.94 5.06 1.94
CA ALA A 73 12.80 4.64 0.54
C ALA A 73 11.93 3.38 0.45
N GLY A 74 10.98 3.37 -0.49
CA GLY A 74 10.00 2.30 -0.63
C GLY A 74 8.91 2.25 0.44
N VAL A 75 8.77 3.27 1.29
CA VAL A 75 7.68 3.36 2.27
C VAL A 75 6.79 4.56 1.98
N TRP A 76 5.51 4.26 1.72
CA TRP A 76 4.45 5.25 1.59
C TRP A 76 3.75 5.43 2.93
N GLY A 77 3.33 6.66 3.22
CA GLY A 77 2.44 6.96 4.34
C GLY A 77 1.09 7.45 3.83
N VAL A 78 0.00 7.09 4.50
CA VAL A 78 -1.31 7.74 4.32
C VAL A 78 -1.71 8.37 5.64
N ILE A 79 -1.82 9.70 5.64
CA ILE A 79 -2.32 10.47 6.77
C ILE A 79 -3.85 10.46 6.67
N ARG A 80 -4.50 9.73 7.58
CA ARG A 80 -5.95 9.78 7.75
C ARG A 80 -6.30 10.75 8.85
N VAL A 81 -7.03 11.80 8.51
CA VAL A 81 -7.68 12.65 9.51
C VAL A 81 -9.01 12.00 9.87
N LEU A 82 -9.27 11.84 11.16
CA LEU A 82 -10.53 11.29 11.67
C LEU A 82 -11.48 12.42 12.06
N GLU A 83 -10.93 13.51 12.61
CA GLU A 83 -11.67 14.70 13.02
C GLU A 83 -10.78 15.95 12.87
N GLY A 84 -11.39 17.10 12.60
CA GLY A 84 -10.66 18.37 12.48
C GLY A 84 -9.85 18.48 11.19
N ARG A 85 -8.77 19.26 11.22
CA ARG A 85 -7.94 19.57 10.05
C ARG A 85 -6.48 19.73 10.42
N LEU A 86 -5.61 19.38 9.49
CA LEU A 86 -4.17 19.65 9.59
C LEU A 86 -3.61 20.09 8.25
N ARG A 87 -2.53 20.87 8.31
CA ARG A 87 -1.73 21.27 7.15
C ARG A 87 -0.63 20.24 6.94
N TYR A 88 -0.52 19.73 5.72
CA TYR A 88 0.57 18.89 5.26
C TYR A 88 1.42 19.67 4.25
N ARG A 89 2.74 19.67 4.43
CA ARG A 89 3.65 20.42 3.56
C ARG A 89 4.81 19.55 3.09
N THR A 90 5.04 19.50 1.77
CA THR A 90 6.22 18.90 1.16
C THR A 90 7.23 19.99 0.83
N LEU A 91 8.50 19.77 1.20
CA LEU A 91 9.54 20.79 1.06
C LEU A 91 10.21 20.76 -0.30
N ASP A 92 10.31 19.60 -0.94
CA ASP A 92 10.92 19.45 -2.27
C ASP A 92 10.15 20.25 -3.33
N GLN A 93 8.83 20.09 -3.37
CA GLN A 93 7.94 20.79 -4.32
C GLN A 93 7.33 22.06 -3.74
N ALA A 94 7.72 22.47 -2.53
CA ALA A 94 7.14 23.57 -1.77
C ALA A 94 5.60 23.59 -1.77
N SER A 95 4.98 22.40 -1.78
CA SER A 95 3.53 22.25 -1.87
C SER A 95 2.90 22.13 -0.49
N GLU A 96 1.69 22.65 -0.35
CA GLU A 96 0.94 22.66 0.90
C GLU A 96 -0.51 22.26 0.63
N VAL A 97 -1.04 21.34 1.43
CA VAL A 97 -2.41 20.83 1.33
C VAL A 97 -3.03 20.79 2.72
N ILE A 98 -4.31 21.13 2.80
CA ILE A 98 -5.11 20.95 4.01
C ILE A 98 -5.75 19.56 3.95
N LEU A 99 -5.52 18.76 4.99
CA LEU A 99 -6.11 17.45 5.14
C LEU A 99 -7.29 17.52 6.12
N ASP A 100 -8.31 16.74 5.82
CA ASP A 100 -9.54 16.59 6.61
C ASP A 100 -10.09 15.15 6.40
N PRO A 101 -11.18 14.76 7.08
CA PRO A 101 -11.68 13.38 6.98
C PRO A 101 -12.03 12.90 5.57
N ASP A 102 -12.37 13.81 4.66
CA ASP A 102 -12.69 13.49 3.28
C ASP A 102 -11.45 13.55 2.37
N HIS A 103 -10.39 14.24 2.80
CA HIS A 103 -9.16 14.46 2.02
C HIS A 103 -7.91 13.92 2.76
N PRO A 104 -7.63 12.61 2.67
CA PRO A 104 -6.43 12.02 3.26
C PRO A 104 -5.15 12.45 2.52
N GLY A 105 -4.04 12.51 3.24
CA GLY A 105 -2.74 12.92 2.69
C GLY A 105 -1.88 11.74 2.29
N LEU A 106 -1.42 11.71 1.04
CA LEU A 106 -0.41 10.74 0.58
C LEU A 106 1.00 11.28 0.83
N VAL A 107 1.78 10.52 1.59
CA VAL A 107 3.20 10.76 1.85
C VAL A 107 4.03 9.87 0.95
N LEU A 108 4.81 10.49 0.06
CA LEU A 108 5.71 9.80 -0.85
C LEU A 108 7.00 9.34 -0.15
N PRO A 109 7.61 8.23 -0.59
CA PRO A 109 8.90 7.77 -0.08
C PRO A 109 9.99 8.82 -0.24
N ASP A 110 10.82 8.98 0.79
CA ASP A 110 12.02 9.83 0.79
C ASP A 110 11.80 11.34 0.53
N VAL A 111 10.54 11.78 0.40
CA VAL A 111 10.20 13.20 0.21
C VAL A 111 10.14 13.91 1.57
N PRO A 112 10.89 15.02 1.77
CA PRO A 112 10.84 15.78 3.01
C PRO A 112 9.49 16.47 3.21
N HIS A 113 8.91 16.27 4.39
CA HIS A 113 7.60 16.84 4.74
C HIS A 113 7.44 17.04 6.25
N PHE A 114 6.38 17.73 6.63
CA PHE A 114 5.92 17.85 8.01
C PHE A 114 4.41 18.15 8.06
N VAL A 115 3.83 18.02 9.26
CA VAL A 115 2.42 18.35 9.52
C VAL A 115 2.25 19.42 10.60
N GLU A 116 1.21 20.23 10.47
CA GLU A 116 0.84 21.24 11.44
C GLU A 116 -0.67 21.16 11.75
N PRO A 117 -1.08 20.87 12.99
CA PRO A 117 -2.48 20.94 13.38
C PRO A 117 -3.04 22.35 13.19
N LEU A 118 -4.26 22.48 12.64
CA LEU A 118 -4.93 23.77 12.42
C LEU A 118 -6.02 24.06 13.47
N GLY A 119 -5.95 23.37 14.61
CA GLY A 119 -6.94 23.36 15.67
C GLY A 119 -7.04 21.97 16.30
N PRO A 120 -8.09 21.72 17.11
CA PRO A 120 -8.40 20.38 17.59
C PRO A 120 -8.56 19.41 16.43
N MET A 121 -7.89 18.27 16.50
CA MET A 121 -7.91 17.27 15.44
C MET A 121 -7.67 15.87 15.98
N ARG A 122 -7.99 14.86 15.17
CA ARG A 122 -7.54 13.48 15.37
C ARG A 122 -7.02 12.92 14.07
N MET A 123 -5.87 12.25 14.11
CA MET A 123 -5.27 11.63 12.94
C MET A 123 -4.60 10.30 13.24
N GLN A 124 -4.43 9.49 12.20
CA GLN A 124 -3.60 8.28 12.20
C GLN A 124 -2.75 8.27 10.93
N ILE A 125 -1.57 7.63 11.00
CA ILE A 125 -0.75 7.36 9.81
C ILE A 125 -0.72 5.86 9.58
N GLU A 126 -1.04 5.47 8.35
CA GLU A 126 -0.88 4.12 7.83
C GLU A 126 0.39 4.05 6.98
N PHE A 127 1.14 2.95 7.09
CA PHE A 127 2.37 2.74 6.32
C PHE A 127 2.22 1.54 5.39
N TYR A 128 2.69 1.72 4.17
CA TYR A 128 2.63 0.73 3.09
C TYR A 128 4.02 0.51 2.49
N ASP A 129 4.31 -0.73 2.10
CA ASP A 129 5.52 -1.14 1.37
C ASP A 129 5.32 -1.10 -0.16
N GLN A 130 4.12 -0.70 -0.60
CA GLN A 130 3.74 -0.47 -2.00
C GLN A 130 2.87 0.80 -2.09
N PRO A 131 2.75 1.44 -3.25
CA PRO A 131 1.87 2.60 -3.41
C PRO A 131 0.42 2.23 -3.01
N PRO A 132 -0.20 2.93 -2.06
CA PRO A 132 -1.61 2.71 -1.76
C PRO A 132 -2.43 3.04 -3.00
N HIS A 133 -3.52 2.31 -3.22
CA HIS A 133 -4.48 2.73 -4.24
C HIS A 133 -5.03 4.09 -3.79
N ALA A 134 -4.57 5.17 -4.41
CA ALA A 134 -5.08 6.50 -4.12
C ALA A 134 -6.57 6.46 -4.43
N ALA A 135 -7.42 6.63 -3.41
CA ALA A 135 -8.81 6.95 -3.66
C ALA A 135 -8.80 8.27 -4.43
N GLY A 136 -9.15 8.20 -5.71
CA GLY A 136 -9.30 9.35 -6.58
C GLY A 136 -10.49 10.21 -6.20
#